data_AF-A0A956H715-F1
#
_entry.id   AF-A0A956H715-F1
#
_cell.length_a   1.000
_cell.length_b   1.000
_cell.length_c   1.000
_cell.angle_alpha   90.00
_cell.angle_beta   90.00
_cell.angle_gamma   90.00
#
_symmetry.space_group_name_H-M   'P 1'
#
loop_
_entity.id
_entity.type
_entity.pdbx_description
1 polymer ?
#
loop_
_entity_poly.entity_id
_entity_poly.type
_entity_poly.pdbx_seq_one_letter_code
_entity_poly.pdbx_strand_id
1 'polypeptide(L)'
;ERCYKLVTHEVGHTLGIGHCQEHACVMNGIAHIDELDATPLRLCPLCLRKLLWLHPQDLRRRYAALADHYRANDLDGEAEWAQGRLATLANP
;
A
#
# COMPACT_ATOMS: atom_id res chain seq x y z
N GLU A 1 -8.53 1.78 -9.81
CA GLU A 1 -7.43 2.18 -8.92
C GLU A 1 -7.76 3.33 -7.94
N ARG A 2 -8.22 4.51 -8.37
CA ARG A 2 -8.50 5.68 -7.49
C ARG A 2 -9.33 5.35 -6.23
N CYS A 3 -10.43 4.60 -6.37
CA CYS A 3 -11.25 4.19 -5.22
C CYS A 3 -10.45 3.38 -4.19
N TYR A 4 -9.60 2.45 -4.65
CA TYR A 4 -8.73 1.71 -3.75
C TYR A 4 -7.77 2.63 -3.00
N LYS A 5 -7.19 3.62 -3.67
CA LYS A 5 -6.27 4.59 -3.05
C LYS A 5 -6.98 5.35 -1.92
N LEU A 6 -8.14 5.94 -2.24
CA LEU A 6 -8.92 6.72 -1.28
C LEU A 6 -9.42 5.86 -0.11
N VAL A 7 -10.02 4.69 -0.38
CA VAL A 7 -10.48 3.81 0.69
C VAL A 7 -9.31 3.35 1.57
N THR A 8 -8.18 2.98 0.97
CA THR A 8 -6.98 2.57 1.74
C THR A 8 -6.44 3.72 2.58
N HIS A 9 -6.44 4.94 2.04
CA HIS A 9 -6.01 6.16 2.74
C HIS A 9 -6.88 6.42 3.97
N GLU A 10 -8.21 6.45 3.80
CA GLU A 10 -9.14 6.70 4.89
C GLU A 10 -9.14 5.56 5.92
N VAL A 11 -9.02 4.30 5.49
CA VAL A 11 -8.81 3.18 6.42
C VAL A 11 -7.51 3.38 7.21
N GLY A 12 -6.44 3.86 6.59
CA GLY A 12 -5.22 4.26 7.29
C GLY A 12 -5.48 5.28 8.39
N HIS A 13 -6.30 6.31 8.12
CA HIS A 13 -6.72 7.27 9.14
C HIS A 13 -7.54 6.64 10.27
N THR A 14 -8.46 5.71 9.97
CA THR A 14 -9.19 4.98 11.02
C THR A 14 -8.27 4.16 11.94
N LEU A 15 -7.12 3.74 11.43
CA LEU A 15 -6.07 3.04 12.18
C LEU A 15 -5.07 4.00 12.86
N GLY A 16 -5.33 5.32 12.84
CA GLY A 16 -4.46 6.33 13.46
C GLY A 16 -3.20 6.67 12.67
N ILE A 17 -3.09 6.23 11.41
CA ILE A 17 -1.98 6.60 10.52
C ILE A 17 -2.30 7.96 9.91
N GLY A 18 -1.60 9.01 10.34
CA GLY A 18 -1.69 10.33 9.70
C GLY A 18 -0.97 10.39 8.35
N HIS A 19 -1.07 11.56 7.70
CA HIS A 19 -0.39 11.79 6.42
C HIS A 19 1.11 11.49 6.48
N CYS A 20 1.65 10.96 5.38
CA CYS A 20 3.07 10.72 5.18
C CYS A 20 3.67 11.81 4.29
N GLN A 21 4.79 12.39 4.71
CA GLN A 21 5.54 13.39 3.94
C GLN A 21 6.93 12.89 3.51
N GLU A 22 7.34 11.73 3.99
CA GLU A 22 8.71 11.22 3.84
C GLU A 22 8.96 10.47 2.51
N HIS A 23 7.93 9.82 1.98
CA HIS A 23 8.04 8.92 0.84
C HIS A 23 6.75 8.91 0.01
N ALA A 24 6.84 8.47 -1.25
CA ALA A 24 5.67 8.09 -2.03
C ALA A 24 4.90 6.96 -1.33
N CYS A 25 3.66 7.24 -0.94
CA CYS A 25 2.85 6.42 -0.04
C CYS A 25 1.37 6.71 -0.30
N VAL A 26 0.51 5.69 -0.19
CA VAL A 26 -0.95 5.88 -0.21
C VAL A 26 -1.46 6.84 0.87
N MET A 27 -0.66 7.05 1.93
CA MET A 27 -0.93 8.03 2.99
C MET A 27 -0.41 9.44 2.70
N ASN A 28 0.10 9.74 1.50
CA ASN A 28 0.41 11.13 1.15
C ASN A 28 -0.87 11.98 1.16
N GLY A 29 -0.77 13.23 1.60
CA GLY A 29 -1.89 14.17 1.49
C GLY A 29 -2.15 14.48 0.01
N ILE A 30 -3.42 14.55 -0.37
CA ILE A 30 -3.87 14.74 -1.75
C ILE A 30 -4.77 15.98 -1.78
N ALA A 31 -4.37 17.01 -2.52
CA ALA A 31 -5.16 18.23 -2.71
C ALA A 31 -5.92 18.23 -4.04
N HIS A 32 -5.38 17.57 -5.07
CA HIS A 32 -5.93 17.58 -6.44
C HIS A 32 -5.92 16.19 -7.08
N ILE A 33 -6.72 16.02 -8.14
CA ILE A 33 -6.89 14.71 -8.81
C ILE A 33 -5.60 14.19 -9.45
N ASP A 34 -4.76 15.09 -9.98
CA ASP A 34 -3.49 14.72 -10.60
C ASP A 34 -2.50 14.16 -9.54
N GLU A 35 -2.56 14.67 -8.31
CA GLU A 35 -1.78 14.15 -7.19
C GLU A 35 -2.28 12.76 -6.77
N LEU A 36 -3.60 12.55 -6.76
CA LEU A 36 -4.18 11.22 -6.50
C LEU A 36 -3.70 10.20 -7.54
N ASP A 37 -3.63 10.60 -8.81
CA ASP A 37 -3.18 9.73 -9.89
C ASP A 37 -1.70 9.36 -9.74
N ALA A 38 -0.86 10.33 -9.38
CA ALA A 38 0.56 10.12 -9.13
C ALA A 38 0.86 9.34 -7.83
N THR A 39 -0.06 9.36 -6.86
CA THR A 39 0.11 8.66 -5.57
C THR A 39 0.00 7.15 -5.77
N PRO A 40 0.89 6.33 -5.19
CA PRO A 40 0.81 4.87 -5.36
C PRO A 40 -0.23 4.24 -4.41
N LEU A 41 -0.79 3.07 -4.73
CA LEU A 41 -1.79 2.39 -3.88
C LEU A 41 -1.21 1.71 -2.61
N ARG A 42 0.10 1.77 -2.43
CA ARG A 42 0.83 1.03 -1.41
C ARG A 42 1.31 1.90 -0.25
N LEU A 43 1.42 1.29 0.92
CA LEU A 43 2.10 1.88 2.07
C LEU A 43 3.63 1.89 1.83
N CYS A 44 4.28 3.00 2.15
CA CYS A 44 5.74 3.05 2.23
C CYS A 44 6.26 2.23 3.43
N PRO A 45 7.56 1.92 3.52
CA PRO A 45 8.11 1.11 4.62
C PRO A 45 7.81 1.66 6.02
N LEU A 46 7.78 2.99 6.18
CA LEU A 46 7.46 3.63 7.46
C LEU A 46 5.99 3.42 7.84
N CYS A 47 5.05 3.72 6.95
CA CYS A 47 3.62 3.53 7.24
C CYS A 47 3.24 2.05 7.35
N LEU A 48 3.90 1.17 6.59
CA LEU A 48 3.75 -0.28 6.76
C LEU A 48 4.21 -0.72 8.15
N ARG A 49 5.33 -0.19 8.68
CA ARG A 49 5.77 -0.48 10.05
C ARG A 49 4.77 0.01 11.10
N LYS A 50 4.15 1.18 10.90
CA LYS A 50 3.06 1.67 11.76
C LYS A 50 1.88 0.69 11.76
N LEU A 51 1.47 0.21 10.59
CA LEU A 51 0.42 -0.80 10.47
C LEU A 51 0.78 -2.11 11.18
N LEU A 52 2.00 -2.61 10.97
CA LEU A 52 2.47 -3.86 11.59
C LEU A 52 2.65 -3.76 13.10
N TRP A 53 2.87 -2.56 13.63
CA TRP A 53 2.88 -2.32 15.07
C TRP A 53 1.48 -2.51 15.67
N LEU A 54 0.43 -2.04 15.00
CA LEU A 54 -0.97 -2.22 15.42
C LEU A 54 -1.47 -3.65 15.19
N HIS A 55 -1.11 -4.23 14.04
CA HIS A 55 -1.51 -5.57 13.65
C HIS A 55 -0.30 -6.30 13.08
N PRO A 56 0.46 -7.03 13.91
CA PRO A 56 1.57 -7.86 13.45
C PRO A 56 1.09 -8.87 12.40
N GLN A 57 1.80 -8.96 11.28
CA GLN A 57 1.48 -9.86 10.17
C GLN A 57 2.77 -10.39 9.53
N ASP A 58 2.72 -11.61 9.01
CA ASP A 58 3.75 -12.14 8.14
C ASP A 58 3.76 -11.37 6.81
N LEU A 59 4.89 -10.74 6.49
CA LEU A 59 5.05 -9.93 5.30
C LEU A 59 4.90 -10.72 4.00
N ARG A 60 5.38 -11.97 3.96
CA ARG A 60 5.30 -12.82 2.76
C ARG A 60 3.84 -13.17 2.48
N ARG A 61 3.09 -13.59 3.51
CA ARG A 61 1.65 -13.85 3.39
C ARG A 61 0.88 -12.61 2.95
N ARG A 62 1.21 -11.45 3.54
CA ARG A 62 0.61 -10.17 3.16
C ARG A 62 0.82 -9.85 1.68
N TYR A 63 2.06 -9.88 1.19
CA TYR A 63 2.35 -9.52 -0.20
C TYR A 63 1.81 -10.55 -1.20
N ALA A 64 1.79 -11.84 -0.85
CA ALA A 64 1.13 -12.86 -1.68
C ALA A 64 -0.37 -12.58 -1.80
N ALA A 65 -1.06 -12.34 -0.68
CA ALA A 65 -2.49 -12.03 -0.68
C ALA A 65 -2.81 -10.73 -1.44
N LEU A 66 -1.98 -9.69 -1.31
CA LEU A 66 -2.13 -8.44 -2.07
C LEU A 66 -1.93 -8.67 -3.57
N ALA A 67 -0.91 -9.42 -3.97
CA ALA A 67 -0.67 -9.73 -5.39
C ALA A 67 -1.87 -10.46 -6.01
N ASP A 68 -2.40 -11.46 -5.32
CA ASP A 68 -3.56 -12.22 -5.81
C ASP A 68 -4.83 -11.35 -5.85
N HIS A 69 -5.06 -10.53 -4.83
CA HIS A 69 -6.19 -9.59 -4.81
C HIS A 69 -6.10 -8.56 -5.94
N TYR A 70 -4.93 -7.99 -6.18
CA TYR A 70 -4.73 -6.99 -7.23
C TYR A 70 -4.93 -7.58 -8.63
N ARG A 71 -4.41 -8.79 -8.91
CA ARG A 71 -4.71 -9.47 -10.20
C ARG A 71 -6.19 -9.75 -10.37
N ALA A 72 -6.87 -10.19 -9.32
CA ALA A 72 -8.29 -10.50 -9.39
C ALA A 72 -9.20 -9.27 -9.63
N ASN A 73 -8.66 -8.06 -9.51
CA ASN A 73 -9.39 -6.80 -9.69
C ASN A 73 -8.76 -5.89 -10.76
N ASP A 74 -8.01 -6.47 -11.71
CA ASP A 74 -7.40 -5.76 -12.85
C ASP A 74 -6.47 -4.60 -12.44
N LEU A 75 -5.75 -4.76 -11.32
CA LEU A 75 -4.75 -3.82 -10.82
C LEU A 75 -3.34 -4.35 -11.10
N ASP A 76 -3.05 -4.67 -12.37
CA ASP A 76 -1.86 -5.43 -12.76
C ASP A 76 -0.53 -4.80 -12.30
N GLY A 77 -0.37 -3.48 -12.44
CA GLY A 77 0.85 -2.80 -11.99
C GLY A 77 1.10 -2.91 -10.49
N GLU A 78 0.04 -2.92 -9.67
CA GLU A 78 0.15 -3.12 -8.21
C GLU A 78 0.39 -4.58 -7.87
N ALA A 79 -0.20 -5.51 -8.64
CA ALA A 79 0.05 -6.94 -8.51
C ALA A 79 1.52 -7.29 -8.78
N GLU A 80 2.07 -6.80 -9.90
CA GLU A 80 3.47 -6.99 -10.28
C GLU A 80 4.41 -6.41 -9.21
N TRP A 81 4.11 -5.21 -8.70
CA TRP A 81 4.89 -4.64 -7.63
C TRP A 81 4.87 -5.51 -6.36
N ALA A 82 3.70 -5.99 -5.94
CA ALA A 82 3.56 -6.84 -4.77
C ALA A 82 4.30 -8.18 -4.94
N GLN A 83 4.27 -8.79 -6.14
CA GLN A 83 5.08 -9.97 -6.47
C GLN A 83 6.57 -9.68 -6.38
N GLY A 84 7.02 -8.54 -6.91
CA GLY A 84 8.42 -8.11 -6.80
C GLY A 84 8.86 -8.01 -5.34
N ARG A 85 8.03 -7.43 -4.47
CA ARG A 85 8.30 -7.41 -3.01
C ARG A 85 8.39 -8.81 -2.41
N LEU A 86 7.46 -9.71 -2.76
CA LEU A 86 7.49 -11.09 -2.28
C LEU A 86 8.78 -11.81 -2.68
N ALA A 87 9.24 -11.62 -3.93
CA ALA A 87 10.50 -12.20 -4.42
C ALA A 87 11.72 -11.67 -3.64
N THR A 88 11.78 -10.36 -3.35
CA THR A 88 12.86 -9.80 -2.51
C THR A 88 12.87 -10.33 -1.09
N LEU A 89 11.69 -10.63 -0.52
CA LEU A 89 11.61 -11.23 0.81
C LEU A 89 12.00 -12.70 0.81
N ALA A 90 11.85 -13.41 -0.33
CA ALA A 90 12.20 -14.81 -0.48
C ALA A 90 13.71 -15.05 -0.48
N ASN A 91 14.47 -14.10 -1.00
CA ASN A 91 15.94 -14.06 -1.03
C ASN A 91 16.44 -12.84 -0.24
N PRO A 92 16.41 -12.89 1.10
CA PRO A 92 16.72 -11.75 1.97
C PRO A 92 18.17 -11.27 1.88
#